data_AF-A0A2D4IN48-F1
#
_entry.id   AF-A0A2D4IN48-F1
#
_cell.length_a   1.000
_cell.length_b   1.000
_cell.length_c   1.000
_cell.angle_alpha   90.00
_cell.angle_beta   90.00
_cell.angle_gamma   90.00
#
_symmetry.space_group_name_H-M   'P 1'
#
loop_
_entity.id
_entity.type
_entity.pdbx_description
1 polymer ?
#
loop_
_entity_poly.entity_id
_entity_poly.type
_entity_poly.pdbx_seq_one_letter_code
_entity_poly.pdbx_strand_id
1 'polypeptide(L)'
;LLSGHRVAIRSDLENIEGKVALISGGGSGHEPAHAGYIGRGMLTAVVAGPVFTSPAVGSILAAIRTVKQARAVGTLLIVKNYTGDRLNFGLALEQAQAEDISVQMVIIGDDTAFATKKKTGRRGLCGTVLVHKLAGALAEAGVGLNEIVRRITAVVGAMGTLGISLSPCSVPGSRPTFQLADDELELGLGIHGEAGVRRMKMATAHQ
;
A
#
# COMPACT_ATOMS: atom_id res chain seq x y z
N LEU A 1 -8.12 -15.07 9.22
CA LEU A 1 -7.26 -14.13 9.98
C LEU A 1 -6.11 -14.93 10.59
N LEU A 2 -4.91 -14.38 10.64
CA LEU A 2 -3.78 -15.03 11.31
C LEU A 2 -3.88 -14.82 12.82
N SER A 3 -3.83 -15.90 13.60
CA SER A 3 -3.93 -15.81 15.06
C SER A 3 -2.81 -14.95 15.66
N GLY A 4 -3.15 -14.09 16.62
CA GLY A 4 -2.19 -13.20 17.29
C GLY A 4 -1.73 -11.99 16.46
N HIS A 5 -2.19 -11.85 15.20
CA HIS A 5 -1.75 -10.78 14.31
C HIS A 5 -2.93 -10.11 13.60
N ARG A 6 -2.81 -8.81 13.31
CA ARG A 6 -3.77 -8.07 12.47
C ARG A 6 -3.49 -8.32 10.98
N VAL A 7 -3.56 -9.59 10.59
CA VAL A 7 -3.29 -10.04 9.22
C VAL A 7 -4.51 -10.78 8.68
N ALA A 8 -5.03 -10.27 7.57
CA ALA A 8 -6.02 -10.94 6.76
C ALA A 8 -5.32 -11.66 5.60
N ILE A 9 -5.75 -12.89 5.30
CA ILE A 9 -5.15 -13.77 4.30
C ILE A 9 -6.31 -14.38 3.50
N ARG A 10 -6.11 -14.61 2.20
CA ARG A 10 -7.08 -15.32 1.37
C ARG A 10 -7.41 -16.69 1.96
N SER A 11 -8.66 -17.12 1.84
CA SER A 11 -9.14 -18.38 2.42
C SER A 11 -8.63 -19.62 1.69
N ASP A 12 -8.26 -19.48 0.42
CA ASP A 12 -7.77 -20.54 -0.47
C ASP A 12 -6.24 -20.47 -0.60
N LEU A 13 -5.55 -20.45 0.53
CA LEU A 13 -4.11 -20.19 0.61
C LEU A 13 -3.28 -21.23 -0.16
N GLU A 14 -3.74 -22.48 -0.21
CA GLU A 14 -3.15 -23.58 -0.99
C GLU A 14 -3.00 -23.25 -2.49
N ASN A 15 -3.85 -22.38 -3.04
CA ASN A 15 -3.81 -22.02 -4.47
C ASN A 15 -2.63 -21.11 -4.86
N ILE A 16 -1.79 -20.71 -3.90
CA ILE A 16 -0.56 -19.95 -4.15
C ILE A 16 0.69 -20.83 -4.26
N GLU A 17 0.59 -22.15 -4.03
CA GLU A 17 1.72 -23.06 -4.20
C GLU A 17 2.32 -22.91 -5.61
N GLY A 18 3.63 -22.75 -5.68
CA GLY A 18 4.32 -22.53 -6.96
C GLY A 18 4.21 -21.10 -7.53
N LYS A 19 3.49 -20.18 -6.88
CA LYS A 19 3.29 -18.79 -7.32
C LYS A 19 3.94 -17.78 -6.39
N VAL A 20 4.10 -16.55 -6.88
CA VAL A 20 4.54 -15.43 -6.05
C VAL A 20 3.39 -14.96 -5.17
N ALA A 21 3.63 -14.86 -3.86
CA ALA A 21 2.68 -14.27 -2.92
C ALA A 21 2.78 -12.75 -2.91
N LEU A 22 1.63 -12.07 -2.80
CA LEU A 22 1.57 -10.61 -2.76
C LEU A 22 1.07 -10.15 -1.40
N ILE A 23 1.87 -9.35 -0.71
CA ILE A 23 1.52 -8.78 0.60
C ILE A 23 1.52 -7.25 0.49
N SER A 24 0.47 -6.64 1.02
CA SER A 24 0.43 -5.19 1.21
C SER A 24 -0.09 -4.86 2.61
N GLY A 25 -0.23 -3.58 2.92
CA GLY A 25 -0.65 -3.13 4.23
C GLY A 25 -0.45 -1.64 4.44
N GLY A 26 -0.53 -1.26 5.71
CA GLY A 26 -0.44 0.11 6.17
C GLY A 26 -1.45 0.38 7.28
N GLY A 27 -1.62 1.64 7.65
CA GLY A 27 -2.65 2.04 8.59
C GLY A 27 -4.07 1.76 8.08
N SER A 28 -4.97 1.42 9.00
CA SER A 28 -6.42 1.37 8.75
C SER A 28 -7.00 2.75 8.45
N GLY A 29 -8.25 2.81 7.98
CA GLY A 29 -8.94 4.05 7.63
C GLY A 29 -8.95 4.36 6.13
N HIS A 30 -8.53 3.41 5.30
CA HIS A 30 -8.50 3.51 3.83
C HIS A 30 -9.35 2.44 3.16
N GLU A 31 -10.26 1.81 3.91
CA GLU A 31 -11.09 0.72 3.43
C GLU A 31 -11.86 1.15 2.14
N PRO A 32 -11.90 0.29 1.10
CA PRO A 32 -11.54 -1.14 1.10
C PRO A 32 -10.03 -1.43 1.01
N ALA A 33 -9.17 -0.43 0.88
CA ALA A 33 -7.73 -0.64 0.87
C ALA A 33 -7.20 -1.06 2.26
N HIS A 34 -6.53 -2.20 2.41
CA HIS A 34 -6.20 -3.20 1.38
C HIS A 34 -7.00 -4.49 1.47
N ALA A 35 -7.72 -4.73 2.57
CA ALA A 35 -8.35 -6.01 2.86
C ALA A 35 -9.40 -6.43 1.82
N GLY A 36 -10.09 -5.47 1.19
CA GLY A 36 -11.05 -5.72 0.12
C GLY A 36 -10.42 -6.19 -1.20
N TYR A 37 -9.09 -6.19 -1.29
CA TYR A 37 -8.32 -6.63 -2.47
C TYR A 37 -7.61 -7.97 -2.26
N ILE A 38 -7.99 -8.72 -1.22
CA ILE A 38 -7.51 -10.08 -0.99
C ILE A 38 -8.28 -11.03 -1.92
N GLY A 39 -7.54 -11.85 -2.67
CA GLY A 39 -8.14 -12.88 -3.51
C GLY A 39 -7.34 -13.22 -4.75
N ARG A 40 -7.86 -14.17 -5.52
CA ARG A 40 -7.26 -14.63 -6.79
C ARG A 40 -7.02 -13.45 -7.73
N GLY A 41 -5.79 -13.33 -8.23
CA GLY A 41 -5.41 -12.28 -9.17
C GLY A 41 -5.22 -10.89 -8.55
N MET A 42 -5.19 -10.79 -7.21
CA MET A 42 -4.82 -9.62 -6.41
C MET A 42 -3.97 -10.04 -5.20
N LEU A 43 -4.23 -9.52 -3.99
CA LEU A 43 -3.37 -9.74 -2.82
C LEU A 43 -3.57 -11.13 -2.20
N THR A 44 -2.47 -11.71 -1.72
CA THR A 44 -2.49 -12.93 -0.89
C THR A 44 -2.83 -12.61 0.56
N ALA A 45 -2.22 -11.55 1.11
CA ALA A 45 -2.42 -11.13 2.48
C ALA A 45 -2.30 -9.61 2.66
N VAL A 46 -2.93 -9.11 3.72
CA VAL A 46 -2.91 -7.70 4.12
C VAL A 46 -2.58 -7.59 5.60
N VAL A 47 -1.63 -6.72 5.92
CA VAL A 47 -1.22 -6.39 7.28
C VAL A 47 -1.82 -5.04 7.67
N ALA A 48 -2.76 -5.04 8.62
CA ALA A 48 -3.47 -3.84 9.05
C ALA A 48 -2.84 -3.25 10.32
N GLY A 49 -2.35 -2.01 10.22
CA GLY A 49 -1.92 -1.21 11.36
C GLY A 49 -3.09 -0.46 12.03
N PRO A 50 -2.83 0.28 13.13
CA PRO A 50 -3.81 1.22 13.68
C PRO A 50 -4.25 2.27 12.63
N VAL A 51 -5.30 3.05 12.93
CA VAL A 51 -5.78 4.08 12.01
C VAL A 51 -4.63 5.03 11.64
N PHE A 52 -4.37 5.18 10.34
CA PHE A 52 -3.30 6.01 9.76
C PHE A 52 -1.88 5.71 10.26
N THR A 53 -1.64 4.53 10.86
CA THR A 53 -0.35 4.14 11.43
C THR A 53 0.13 2.82 10.82
N SER A 54 1.39 2.78 10.37
CA SER A 54 2.02 1.58 9.81
C SER A 54 1.90 0.36 10.74
N PRO A 55 1.68 -0.86 10.21
CA PRO A 55 1.62 -2.07 11.01
C PRO A 55 2.96 -2.40 11.68
N ALA A 56 2.90 -3.17 12.77
CA ALA A 56 4.08 -3.64 13.47
C ALA A 56 4.88 -4.65 12.64
N VAL A 57 6.21 -4.55 12.68
CA VAL A 57 7.18 -5.41 11.97
C VAL A 57 6.88 -6.90 12.18
N GLY A 58 6.60 -7.32 13.42
CA GLY A 58 6.31 -8.71 13.73
C GLY A 58 5.08 -9.27 13.01
N SER A 59 4.06 -8.44 12.75
CA SER A 59 2.87 -8.88 11.98
C SER A 59 3.17 -8.98 10.47
N ILE A 60 4.04 -8.12 9.95
CA ILE A 60 4.49 -8.19 8.55
C ILE A 60 5.32 -9.47 8.35
N LEU A 61 6.28 -9.72 9.25
CA LEU A 61 7.12 -10.91 9.22
C LEU A 61 6.29 -12.20 9.37
N ALA A 62 5.28 -12.20 10.25
CA ALA A 62 4.35 -13.32 10.39
C ALA A 62 3.62 -13.61 9.07
N ALA A 63 3.12 -12.57 8.37
CA ALA A 63 2.47 -12.75 7.07
C ALA A 63 3.42 -13.34 6.01
N ILE A 64 4.68 -12.86 5.95
CA ILE A 64 5.72 -13.38 5.05
C ILE A 64 5.99 -14.87 5.32
N ARG A 65 6.17 -15.23 6.60
CA ARG A 65 6.40 -16.62 7.01
C ARG A 65 5.21 -17.53 6.67
N THR A 66 3.98 -17.05 6.89
CA THR A 66 2.77 -17.80 6.56
C THR A 66 2.67 -18.13 5.07
N VAL A 67 2.92 -17.16 4.17
CA VAL A 67 2.86 -17.43 2.72
C VAL A 67 4.02 -18.31 2.24
N LYS A 68 5.19 -18.25 2.90
CA LYS A 68 6.30 -19.18 2.65
C LYS A 68 5.94 -20.60 3.07
N GLN A 69 5.31 -20.78 4.23
CA GLN A 69 4.82 -22.09 4.71
C GLN A 69 3.77 -22.69 3.75
N ALA A 70 2.98 -21.84 3.11
CA ALA A 70 2.07 -22.22 2.02
C ALA A 70 2.76 -22.43 0.65
N ARG A 71 4.09 -22.56 0.64
CA ARG A 71 4.91 -22.90 -0.53
C ARG A 71 4.83 -21.91 -1.69
N ALA A 72 4.64 -20.63 -1.39
CA ALA A 72 4.91 -19.56 -2.35
C ALA A 72 6.40 -19.60 -2.78
N VAL A 73 6.66 -19.41 -4.07
CA VAL A 73 8.04 -19.43 -4.62
C VAL A 73 8.80 -18.12 -4.38
N GLY A 74 8.11 -17.09 -3.89
CA GLY A 74 8.66 -15.81 -3.49
C GLY A 74 7.56 -14.88 -2.98
N THR A 75 7.93 -13.80 -2.31
CA THR A 75 6.97 -12.80 -1.79
C THR A 75 7.30 -11.41 -2.31
N LEU A 76 6.30 -10.70 -2.83
CA LEU A 76 6.39 -9.29 -3.16
C LEU A 76 5.63 -8.45 -2.13
N LEU A 77 6.34 -7.56 -1.46
CA LEU A 77 5.79 -6.51 -0.61
C LEU A 77 5.46 -5.29 -1.48
N ILE A 78 4.18 -4.90 -1.51
CA ILE A 78 3.69 -3.71 -2.22
C ILE A 78 3.41 -2.63 -1.19
N VAL A 79 4.28 -1.62 -1.11
CA VAL A 79 4.32 -0.67 0.02
C VAL A 79 4.09 0.75 -0.46
N LYS A 80 3.12 1.45 0.14
CA LYS A 80 2.89 2.88 -0.14
C LYS A 80 4.06 3.71 0.39
N ASN A 81 4.48 4.76 -0.32
CA ASN A 81 5.63 5.57 0.07
C ASN A 81 5.32 6.52 1.25
N TYR A 82 5.23 5.93 2.44
CA TYR A 82 5.18 6.61 3.73
C TYR A 82 6.34 6.13 4.60
N THR A 83 6.93 7.03 5.40
CA THR A 83 8.13 6.71 6.18
C THR A 83 7.93 5.51 7.09
N GLY A 84 6.83 5.49 7.87
CA GLY A 84 6.53 4.37 8.77
C GLY A 84 6.28 3.05 8.03
N ASP A 85 5.64 3.10 6.86
CA ASP A 85 5.42 1.90 6.03
C ASP A 85 6.76 1.39 5.50
N ARG A 86 7.62 2.25 4.96
CA ARG A 86 8.94 1.89 4.43
C ARG A 86 9.86 1.28 5.46
N LEU A 87 9.93 1.89 6.65
CA LEU A 87 10.80 1.40 7.71
C LEU A 87 10.31 0.05 8.24
N ASN A 88 9.01 -0.10 8.52
CA ASN A 88 8.50 -1.34 9.11
C ASN A 88 8.51 -2.51 8.11
N PHE A 89 8.10 -2.28 6.86
CA PHE A 89 8.17 -3.31 5.82
C PHE A 89 9.62 -3.61 5.41
N GLY A 90 10.49 -2.61 5.37
CA GLY A 90 11.91 -2.80 5.09
C GLY A 90 12.60 -3.66 6.15
N LEU A 91 12.36 -3.37 7.43
CA LEU A 91 12.93 -4.19 8.52
C LEU A 91 12.38 -5.62 8.52
N ALA A 92 11.08 -5.81 8.23
CA ALA A 92 10.49 -7.14 8.09
C ALA A 92 11.07 -7.90 6.88
N LEU A 93 11.36 -7.21 5.78
CA LEU A 93 12.03 -7.78 4.60
C LEU A 93 13.44 -8.24 4.95
N GLU A 94 14.24 -7.40 5.61
CA GLU A 94 15.62 -7.75 6.01
C GLU A 94 15.63 -8.96 6.94
N GLN A 95 14.73 -9.01 7.92
CA GLN A 95 14.58 -10.16 8.82
C GLN A 95 14.17 -11.43 8.07
N ALA A 96 13.21 -11.34 7.13
CA ALA A 96 12.81 -12.49 6.33
C ALA A 96 13.93 -12.99 5.41
N GLN A 97 14.74 -12.10 4.84
CA GLN A 97 15.89 -12.48 4.02
C GLN A 97 16.99 -13.15 4.85
N ALA A 98 17.20 -12.72 6.09
CA ALA A 98 18.09 -13.41 7.03
C ALA A 98 17.60 -14.83 7.42
N GLU A 99 16.33 -15.14 7.16
CA GLU A 99 15.72 -16.46 7.30
C GLU A 99 15.67 -17.25 5.96
N ASP A 100 16.45 -16.83 4.96
CA ASP A 100 16.50 -17.42 3.62
C ASP A 100 15.15 -17.41 2.88
N ILE A 101 14.25 -16.48 3.21
CA ILE A 101 12.98 -16.31 2.51
C ILE A 101 13.18 -15.34 1.34
N SER A 102 12.84 -15.79 0.13
CA SER A 102 12.86 -14.93 -1.06
C SER A 102 11.76 -13.87 -1.00
N VAL A 103 12.14 -12.64 -0.64
CA VAL A 103 11.24 -11.49 -0.50
C VAL A 103 11.84 -10.28 -1.21
N GLN A 104 11.00 -9.55 -1.95
CA GLN A 104 11.33 -8.25 -2.52
C GLN A 104 10.24 -7.23 -2.22
N MET A 105 10.56 -5.95 -2.38
CA MET A 105 9.67 -4.85 -2.07
C MET A 105 9.64 -3.84 -3.21
N VAL A 106 8.45 -3.37 -3.56
CA VAL A 106 8.24 -2.22 -4.44
C VAL A 106 7.58 -1.09 -3.67
N ILE A 107 8.09 0.13 -3.85
CA ILE A 107 7.57 1.33 -3.22
C ILE A 107 6.68 2.08 -4.21
N ILE A 108 5.44 2.35 -3.83
CA ILE A 108 4.47 3.05 -4.67
C ILE A 108 4.50 4.54 -4.36
N GLY A 109 4.86 5.34 -5.36
CA GLY A 109 4.96 6.80 -5.29
C GLY A 109 4.31 7.46 -6.50
N ASP A 110 3.00 7.35 -6.61
CA ASP A 110 2.16 7.83 -7.71
C ASP A 110 1.68 9.27 -7.53
N ASP A 111 1.73 9.84 -6.32
CA ASP A 111 1.24 11.21 -6.07
C ASP A 111 2.00 12.30 -6.85
N THR A 112 1.31 12.96 -7.77
CA THR A 112 1.85 14.00 -8.64
C THR A 112 1.65 15.42 -8.12
N ALA A 113 1.02 15.59 -6.94
CA ALA A 113 0.66 16.91 -6.42
C ALA A 113 1.87 17.86 -6.35
N PHE A 114 3.01 17.39 -5.87
CA PHE A 114 4.22 18.21 -5.76
C PHE A 114 5.09 18.11 -7.03
N ALA A 115 5.33 19.26 -7.67
CA ALA A 115 6.22 19.36 -8.82
C ALA A 115 7.70 19.11 -8.46
N THR A 116 8.11 19.47 -7.24
CA THR A 116 9.46 19.23 -6.73
C THR A 116 9.52 17.95 -5.90
N LYS A 117 10.47 17.07 -6.22
CA LYS A 117 10.68 15.83 -5.46
C LYS A 117 11.26 16.17 -4.08
N LYS A 118 10.51 15.86 -3.02
CA LYS A 118 11.02 15.86 -1.64
C LYS A 118 12.06 14.74 -1.48
N LYS A 119 12.94 14.84 -0.47
CA LYS A 119 13.91 13.77 -0.12
C LYS A 119 13.26 12.40 0.09
N THR A 120 12.02 12.38 0.58
CA THR A 120 11.23 11.16 0.83
C THR A 120 10.54 10.59 -0.42
N GLY A 121 10.57 11.30 -1.55
CA GLY A 121 9.84 10.93 -2.77
C GLY A 121 8.36 11.34 -2.76
N ARG A 122 7.59 10.82 -3.73
CA ARG A 122 6.14 11.05 -3.90
C ARG A 122 5.33 10.11 -3.01
N ARG A 123 4.23 10.55 -2.42
CA ARG A 123 3.34 9.68 -1.60
C ARG A 123 2.75 8.56 -2.47
N GLY A 124 2.40 7.44 -1.83
CA GLY A 124 1.65 6.34 -2.46
C GLY A 124 0.16 6.47 -2.19
N LEU A 125 -0.66 6.61 -3.22
CA LEU A 125 -2.10 6.87 -3.15
C LEU A 125 -2.88 5.76 -3.86
N CYS A 126 -3.96 6.11 -4.57
CA CYS A 126 -4.94 5.18 -5.13
C CYS A 126 -4.37 4.32 -6.27
N GLY A 127 -3.33 4.75 -6.98
CA GLY A 127 -2.68 3.96 -8.03
C GLY A 127 -2.10 2.64 -7.51
N THR A 128 -1.89 2.52 -6.20
CA THR A 128 -1.55 1.27 -5.51
C THR A 128 -2.52 0.13 -5.86
N VAL A 129 -3.83 0.39 -6.03
CA VAL A 129 -4.79 -0.67 -6.36
C VAL A 129 -4.55 -1.27 -7.76
N LEU A 130 -4.10 -0.44 -8.71
CA LEU A 130 -3.76 -0.88 -10.06
C LEU A 130 -2.51 -1.77 -10.02
N VAL A 131 -1.56 -1.44 -9.15
CA VAL A 131 -0.37 -2.26 -8.91
C VAL A 131 -0.74 -3.61 -8.30
N HIS A 132 -1.64 -3.64 -7.31
CA HIS A 132 -2.16 -4.90 -6.77
C HIS A 132 -2.75 -5.79 -7.86
N LYS A 133 -3.56 -5.20 -8.75
CA LYS A 133 -4.21 -5.92 -9.85
C LYS A 133 -3.23 -6.46 -10.89
N LEU A 134 -2.23 -5.66 -11.26
CA LEU A 134 -1.22 -6.03 -12.25
C LEU A 134 -0.27 -7.10 -11.69
N ALA A 135 0.25 -6.89 -10.48
CA ALA A 135 1.11 -7.85 -9.82
C ALA A 135 0.36 -9.17 -9.60
N GLY A 136 -0.91 -9.10 -9.17
CA GLY A 136 -1.75 -10.28 -8.97
C GLY A 136 -1.99 -11.07 -10.25
N ALA A 137 -2.22 -10.40 -11.37
CA ALA A 137 -2.35 -11.06 -12.67
C ALA A 137 -1.04 -11.76 -13.09
N LEU A 138 0.10 -11.11 -12.90
CA LEU A 138 1.42 -11.70 -13.21
C LEU A 138 1.72 -12.90 -12.31
N ALA A 139 1.41 -12.81 -11.02
CA ALA A 139 1.58 -13.91 -10.06
C ALA A 139 0.71 -15.13 -10.42
N GLU A 140 -0.57 -14.91 -10.76
CA GLU A 140 -1.45 -15.99 -11.22
C GLU A 140 -1.00 -16.62 -12.55
N ALA A 141 -0.34 -15.85 -13.41
CA ALA A 141 0.28 -16.34 -14.64
C ALA A 141 1.62 -17.07 -14.42
N GLY A 142 2.06 -17.24 -13.16
CA GLY A 142 3.30 -17.95 -12.83
C GLY A 142 4.58 -17.17 -13.12
N VAL A 143 4.49 -15.84 -13.30
CA VAL A 143 5.67 -15.00 -13.53
C VAL A 143 6.54 -14.95 -12.27
N GLY A 144 7.85 -15.14 -12.43
CA GLY A 144 8.80 -15.14 -11.31
C GLY A 144 8.98 -13.77 -10.64
N LEU A 145 9.33 -13.77 -9.35
CA LEU A 145 9.40 -12.57 -8.49
C LEU A 145 10.22 -11.42 -9.11
N ASN A 146 11.41 -11.70 -9.63
CA ASN A 146 12.30 -10.69 -10.24
C ASN A 146 11.63 -9.97 -11.41
N GLU A 147 10.92 -10.73 -12.26
CA GLU A 147 10.26 -10.19 -13.44
C GLU A 147 9.02 -9.37 -13.07
N ILE A 148 8.27 -9.80 -12.04
CA ILE A 148 7.18 -9.01 -11.48
C ILE A 148 7.72 -7.68 -10.96
N VAL A 149 8.78 -7.70 -10.14
CA VAL A 149 9.39 -6.48 -9.59
C VAL A 149 9.84 -5.53 -10.70
N ARG A 150 10.49 -6.04 -11.74
CA ARG A 150 10.92 -5.24 -12.90
C ARG A 150 9.73 -4.55 -13.58
N ARG A 151 8.68 -5.30 -13.91
CA ARG A 151 7.50 -4.77 -14.61
C ARG A 151 6.72 -3.77 -13.75
N ILE A 152 6.52 -4.09 -12.47
CA ILE A 152 5.81 -3.20 -11.54
C ILE A 152 6.59 -1.91 -11.32
N THR A 153 7.92 -1.97 -11.16
CA THR A 153 8.75 -0.77 -11.01
C THR A 153 8.64 0.16 -12.22
N ALA A 154 8.62 -0.40 -13.44
CA ALA A 154 8.42 0.38 -14.66
C ALA A 154 7.04 1.06 -14.68
N VAL A 155 5.98 0.33 -14.31
CA VAL A 155 4.61 0.88 -14.25
C VAL A 155 4.49 1.98 -13.21
N VAL A 156 5.04 1.79 -12.00
CA VAL A 156 5.05 2.82 -10.95
C VAL A 156 5.79 4.08 -11.42
N GLY A 157 6.88 3.92 -12.16
CA GLY A 157 7.64 5.05 -12.71
C GLY A 157 6.89 5.88 -13.75
N ALA A 158 5.91 5.27 -14.43
CA ALA A 158 5.05 5.93 -15.44
C ALA A 158 3.68 6.36 -14.88
N MET A 159 3.39 6.09 -13.61
CA MET A 159 2.09 6.35 -12.99
C MET A 159 2.04 7.74 -12.35
N GLY A 160 0.84 8.33 -12.37
CA GLY A 160 0.54 9.59 -11.70
C GLY A 160 -0.89 9.65 -11.20
N THR A 161 -1.07 10.13 -9.97
CA THR A 161 -2.38 10.41 -9.36
C THR A 161 -2.38 11.80 -8.74
N LEU A 162 -3.51 12.50 -8.82
CA LEU A 162 -3.73 13.79 -8.18
C LEU A 162 -5.07 13.76 -7.46
N GLY A 163 -5.10 14.18 -6.20
CA GLY A 163 -6.31 14.27 -5.39
C GLY A 163 -6.71 15.72 -5.14
N ILE A 164 -8.01 15.93 -4.88
CA ILE A 164 -8.56 17.17 -4.31
C ILE A 164 -9.40 16.78 -3.09
N SER A 165 -9.53 17.69 -2.12
CA SER A 165 -10.35 17.47 -0.93
C SER A 165 -11.22 18.67 -0.64
N LEU A 166 -12.51 18.43 -0.46
CA LEU A 166 -13.51 19.46 -0.16
C LEU A 166 -13.73 19.62 1.35
N SER A 167 -13.26 18.65 2.14
CA SER A 167 -13.35 18.67 3.59
C SER A 167 -12.21 17.85 4.21
N PRO A 168 -11.81 18.17 5.44
CA PRO A 168 -10.89 17.34 6.22
C PRO A 168 -11.54 16.00 6.60
N CYS A 169 -10.71 14.99 6.88
CA CYS A 169 -11.13 13.78 7.56
C CYS A 169 -10.97 13.92 9.09
N SER A 170 -11.60 13.01 9.83
CA SER A 170 -11.45 12.89 11.29
C SER A 170 -11.03 11.47 11.64
N VAL A 171 -10.08 11.34 12.57
CA VAL A 171 -9.77 10.05 13.20
C VAL A 171 -10.83 9.79 14.27
N PRO A 172 -11.32 8.54 14.46
CA PRO A 172 -12.31 8.23 15.49
C PRO A 172 -11.92 8.79 16.87
N GLY A 173 -12.86 9.51 17.50
CA GLY A 173 -12.63 10.16 18.79
C GLY A 173 -11.87 11.49 18.74
N SER A 174 -11.54 12.01 17.55
CA SER A 174 -10.81 13.28 17.35
C SER A 174 -11.65 14.30 16.57
N ARG A 175 -11.26 15.58 16.70
CA ARG A 175 -11.75 16.67 15.81
C ARG A 175 -11.16 16.51 14.40
N PRO A 176 -11.70 17.22 13.38
CA PRO A 176 -11.12 17.22 12.03
C PRO A 176 -9.63 17.56 12.03
N THR A 177 -8.87 16.91 11.15
CA THR A 177 -7.40 17.03 11.09
C THR A 177 -6.91 18.43 10.74
N PHE A 178 -7.73 19.22 10.05
CA PHE A 178 -7.53 20.64 9.74
C PHE A 178 -8.90 21.29 9.47
N GLN A 179 -8.91 22.58 9.15
CA GLN A 179 -10.11 23.33 8.75
C GLN A 179 -9.97 23.87 7.33
N LEU A 180 -11.07 23.83 6.59
CA LEU A 180 -11.32 24.54 5.33
C LEU A 180 -12.59 25.38 5.52
N ALA A 181 -12.62 26.56 4.91
CA ALA A 181 -13.88 27.30 4.81
C ALA A 181 -14.86 26.58 3.85
N ASP A 182 -16.16 26.88 3.97
CA ASP A 182 -17.21 26.25 3.16
C ASP A 182 -17.03 26.45 1.65
N ASP A 183 -16.30 27.50 1.25
CA ASP A 183 -15.98 27.83 -0.14
C ASP A 183 -14.53 27.52 -0.52
N GLU A 184 -13.84 26.67 0.23
CA GLU A 184 -12.45 26.25 -0.03
C GLU A 184 -12.33 24.75 -0.34
N LEU A 185 -11.32 24.42 -1.15
CA LEU A 185 -10.84 23.06 -1.36
C LEU A 185 -9.30 23.00 -1.24
N GLU A 186 -8.77 21.81 -0.96
CA GLU A 186 -7.33 21.57 -0.89
C GLU A 186 -6.86 20.63 -2.00
N LEU A 187 -6.00 21.16 -2.88
CA LEU A 187 -5.38 20.40 -3.97
C LEU A 187 -4.19 19.59 -3.45
N GLY A 188 -4.20 18.31 -3.74
CA GLY A 188 -3.11 17.40 -3.41
C GLY A 188 -3.05 17.03 -1.94
N LEU A 189 -4.17 17.05 -1.21
CA LEU A 189 -4.20 16.54 0.17
C LEU A 189 -3.81 15.06 0.19
N GLY A 190 -3.05 14.65 1.20
CA GLY A 190 -2.69 13.24 1.40
C GLY A 190 -3.82 12.44 2.05
N ILE A 191 -3.75 11.11 1.92
CA ILE A 191 -4.80 10.21 2.44
C ILE A 191 -4.87 10.18 3.98
N HIS A 192 -3.87 10.67 4.70
CA HIS A 192 -3.92 10.79 6.17
C HIS A 192 -4.21 12.23 6.63
N GLY A 193 -4.64 13.12 5.73
CA GLY A 193 -4.84 14.54 6.01
C GLY A 193 -3.55 15.36 5.97
N GLU A 194 -2.47 14.84 5.37
CA GLU A 194 -1.25 15.63 5.17
C GLU A 194 -1.50 16.78 4.22
N ALA A 195 -1.03 17.97 4.60
CA ALA A 195 -1.18 19.20 3.83
C ALA A 195 -0.85 19.00 2.34
N GLY A 196 -1.73 19.54 1.50
CA GLY A 196 -1.59 19.53 0.07
C GLY A 196 -0.63 20.60 -0.44
N VAL A 197 -0.80 20.93 -1.71
CA VAL A 197 0.04 21.90 -2.43
C VAL A 197 -0.52 23.31 -2.26
N ARG A 198 -1.85 23.42 -2.28
CA ARG A 198 -2.54 24.70 -2.29
C ARG A 198 -3.99 24.56 -1.85
N ARG A 199 -4.46 25.51 -1.04
CA ARG A 199 -5.88 25.77 -0.83
C ARG A 199 -6.38 26.78 -1.85
N MET A 200 -7.55 26.54 -2.42
CA MET A 200 -8.17 27.41 -3.41
C MET A 200 -9.67 27.50 -3.20
N LYS A 201 -10.29 28.54 -3.78
CA LYS A 201 -11.74 28.66 -3.78
C LYS A 201 -12.38 27.52 -4.56
N MET A 202 -13.57 27.11 -4.10
CA MET A 202 -14.38 26.11 -4.77
C MET A 202 -14.64 26.55 -6.21
N ALA A 203 -14.48 25.61 -7.13
CA ALA A 203 -14.77 25.81 -8.55
C ALA A 203 -15.83 24.80 -9.00
N THR A 204 -16.33 24.96 -10.22
CA THR A 204 -17.20 23.93 -10.80
C THR A 204 -16.39 22.64 -11.01
N ALA A 205 -17.04 21.48 -11.00
CA ALA A 205 -16.34 20.20 -11.21
C ALA A 205 -15.62 20.09 -12.58
N HIS A 206 -15.94 20.96 -13.53
CA HIS A 206 -15.26 21.03 -14.83
C HIS A 206 -13.90 21.74 -14.76
N GLN A 207 -13.74 22.66 -13.80
CA GLN A 207 -12.54 23.48 -13.60
C GLN A 207 -11.56 22.76 -12.67
#